data_AF-A0A1Y2MPN1-F1
#
_entry.id   AF-A0A1Y2MPN1-F1
#
_cell.length_a   1.000
_cell.length_b   1.000
_cell.length_c   1.000
_cell.angle_alpha   90.00
_cell.angle_beta   90.00
_cell.angle_gamma   90.00
#
_symmetry.space_group_name_H-M   'P 1'
#
loop_
_entity.id
_entity.type
_entity.pdbx_description
1 polymer ?
#
loop_
_entity_poly.entity_id
_entity_poly.type
_entity_poly.pdbx_seq_one_letter_code
_entity_poly.pdbx_strand_id
1 'polypeptide(L)'
;MLTTIDIKATLAANLGGHVDDYTILGACNPSLAHAALSASPEVGLLLPCNVTVRRGEGRTVVQAVDLGSLLGIAAGDQAELADTAADAGRRLRTALDSLA
;
A
#
# COMPACT_ATOMS: atom_id res chain seq x y z
N MET A 1 5.07 9.13 -4.74
CA MET A 1 3.63 8.80 -4.65
C MET A 1 3.11 8.64 -6.06
N LEU A 2 2.43 7.54 -6.36
CA LEU A 2 1.85 7.28 -7.68
C LEU A 2 0.37 7.68 -7.74
N THR A 3 -0.38 7.40 -6.66
CA THR A 3 -1.80 7.73 -6.55
C THR A 3 -2.13 8.27 -5.17
N THR A 4 -3.19 9.08 -5.09
CA THR A 4 -3.82 9.53 -3.85
C THR A 4 -5.33 9.39 -4.04
N ILE A 5 -5.98 8.67 -3.12
CA ILE A 5 -7.42 8.42 -3.14
C ILE A 5 -8.01 9.00 -1.86
N ASP A 6 -8.82 10.05 -2.00
CA ASP A 6 -9.58 10.62 -0.90
C ASP A 6 -10.88 9.83 -0.70
N ILE A 7 -10.85 8.88 0.23
CA ILE A 7 -11.98 8.01 0.53
C ILE A 7 -13.10 8.80 1.19
N LYS A 8 -12.78 9.77 2.06
CA LYS A 8 -13.76 10.64 2.69
C LYS A 8 -14.57 11.40 1.65
N ALA A 9 -13.88 12.13 0.77
CA ALA A 9 -14.55 12.92 -0.27
C ALA A 9 -15.37 12.04 -1.20
N THR A 10 -14.82 10.88 -1.60
CA THR A 10 -15.48 9.94 -2.50
C THR A 10 -16.76 9.38 -1.87
N LEU A 11 -16.72 8.88 -0.63
CA LEU A 11 -17.87 8.28 0.01
C LEU A 11 -18.93 9.33 0.40
N ALA A 12 -18.52 10.51 0.88
CA ALA A 12 -19.45 11.59 1.20
C ALA A 12 -20.22 12.07 -0.04
N ALA A 13 -19.56 12.16 -1.21
CA ALA A 13 -20.19 12.56 -2.46
C ALA A 13 -21.21 11.53 -2.98
N ASN A 14 -20.96 10.23 -2.78
CA ASN A 14 -21.79 9.16 -3.34
C ASN A 14 -22.93 8.70 -2.41
N LEU A 15 -22.67 8.64 -1.10
CA LEU A 15 -23.58 8.06 -0.11
C LEU A 15 -24.20 9.12 0.82
N GLY A 16 -23.64 10.32 0.85
CA GLY A 16 -23.96 11.33 1.86
C GLY A 16 -23.45 10.95 3.26
N GLY A 17 -23.70 11.83 4.23
CA GLY A 17 -23.35 11.60 5.64
C GLY A 17 -21.91 11.96 6.01
N HIS A 18 -21.60 11.77 7.30
CA HIS A 18 -20.27 12.05 7.85
C HIS A 18 -19.34 10.87 7.63
N VAL A 19 -18.18 11.12 7.04
CA VAL A 19 -17.08 10.16 6.89
C VAL A 19 -15.84 10.81 7.52
N ASP A 20 -15.18 10.08 8.41
CA ASP A 20 -13.94 10.54 9.04
C ASP A 20 -12.80 10.64 8.01
N ASP A 21 -11.75 11.39 8.34
CA ASP A 21 -10.58 11.55 7.47
C ASP A 21 -9.99 10.18 7.13
N TYR A 22 -9.94 9.87 5.84
CA TYR A 22 -9.44 8.61 5.31
C TYR A 22 -8.88 8.84 3.90
N THR A 23 -7.59 8.59 3.75
CA THR A 23 -6.87 8.68 2.48
C THR A 23 -6.09 7.38 2.24
N ILE A 24 -6.11 6.88 1.00
CA ILE A 24 -5.23 5.81 0.54
C ILE A 24 -4.18 6.40 -0.39
N LEU A 25 -2.92 6.13 -0.07
CA LEU A 25 -1.75 6.59 -0.80
C LEU A 25 -1.12 5.40 -1.53
N GLY A 26 -0.94 5.51 -2.84
CA GLY A 26 -0.22 4.52 -3.62
C GLY A 26 1.28 4.81 -3.64
N ALA A 27 2.04 4.20 -2.73
CA ALA A 27 3.50 4.32 -2.70
C ALA A 27 4.15 3.38 -3.71
N CYS A 28 5.09 3.89 -4.49
CA CYS A 28 5.80 3.10 -5.49
C CYS A 28 7.27 3.48 -5.52
N ASN A 29 8.14 2.47 -5.41
CA ASN A 29 9.53 2.57 -5.80
C ASN A 29 9.64 2.07 -7.25
N PRO A 30 9.98 2.93 -8.23
CA PRO A 30 9.98 2.54 -9.64
C PRO A 30 10.90 1.37 -9.96
N SER A 31 12.08 1.29 -9.34
CA SER A 31 13.04 0.21 -9.59
C SER A 31 12.52 -1.14 -9.08
N LEU A 32 11.92 -1.16 -7.88
CA LEU A 32 11.34 -2.38 -7.32
C LEU A 32 10.08 -2.81 -8.08
N ALA A 33 9.22 -1.86 -8.47
CA ALA A 33 8.03 -2.15 -9.27
C ALA A 33 8.40 -2.70 -10.65
N HIS A 34 9.40 -2.11 -11.32
CA HIS A 34 9.91 -2.62 -12.58
C HIS A 34 10.49 -4.02 -12.45
N ALA A 35 11.28 -4.28 -11.41
CA ALA A 35 11.85 -5.62 -11.16
C ALA A 35 10.75 -6.66 -10.92
N ALA A 36 9.76 -6.34 -10.09
CA ALA A 36 8.63 -7.22 -9.80
C ALA A 36 7.81 -7.53 -11.07
N LEU A 37 7.42 -6.51 -11.83
CA LEU A 37 6.67 -6.67 -13.09
C LEU A 37 7.45 -7.44 -14.17
N SER A 38 8.78 -7.34 -14.16
CA SER A 38 9.64 -8.10 -15.07
C SER A 38 9.69 -9.59 -14.71
N ALA A 39 9.57 -9.91 -13.42
CA ALA A 39 9.60 -11.28 -12.93
C ALA A 39 8.22 -11.95 -13.05
N SER A 40 7.16 -11.28 -12.59
CA SER A 40 5.77 -11.70 -12.77
C SER A 40 4.90 -10.48 -13.11
N PRO A 41 4.41 -10.36 -14.35
CA PRO A 41 3.51 -9.27 -14.74
C PRO A 41 2.21 -9.23 -13.91
N GLU A 42 1.74 -10.38 -13.43
CA GLU A 42 0.52 -10.53 -12.63
C GLU A 42 0.60 -9.79 -11.29
N VAL A 43 1.81 -9.55 -10.77
CA VAL A 43 2.03 -8.74 -9.56
C VAL A 43 1.48 -7.31 -9.70
N GLY A 44 1.22 -6.83 -10.92
CA GLY A 44 0.59 -5.54 -11.17
C GLY A 44 -0.74 -5.35 -10.45
N LEU A 45 -1.48 -6.43 -10.15
CA LEU A 45 -2.71 -6.40 -9.35
C LEU A 45 -2.47 -6.02 -7.88
N LEU A 46 -1.24 -6.18 -7.40
CA LEU A 46 -0.81 -5.91 -6.03
C LEU A 46 -0.07 -4.57 -5.90
N LEU A 47 0.12 -3.86 -7.02
CA LEU A 47 0.76 -2.54 -7.08
C LEU A 47 -0.29 -1.43 -7.13
N PRO A 48 0.01 -0.23 -6.60
CA PRO A 48 1.20 0.14 -5.83
C PRO A 48 1.13 -0.35 -4.37
N CYS A 49 2.19 -0.12 -3.58
CA CYS A 49 2.14 -0.37 -2.14
C CYS A 49 1.17 0.60 -1.46
N ASN A 50 0.00 0.11 -1.07
CA ASN A 50 -1.02 0.92 -0.40
C ASN A 50 -0.58 1.34 1.00
N VAL A 51 -0.74 2.62 1.31
CA VAL A 51 -0.58 3.20 2.65
C VAL A 51 -1.86 3.96 3.01
N THR A 52 -2.50 3.61 4.12
CA THR A 52 -3.67 4.34 4.61
C THR A 52 -3.25 5.39 5.62
N VAL A 53 -3.86 6.56 5.53
CA VAL A 53 -3.78 7.64 6.51
C VAL A 53 -5.20 7.94 6.93
N ARG A 54 -5.54 7.63 8.17
CA ARG A 54 -6.92 7.76 8.66
C ARG A 54 -7.00 8.25 10.09
N ARG A 55 -8.18 8.72 10.46
CA ARG A 55 -8.51 9.00 11.86
C ARG A 55 -8.82 7.69 12.62
N GLY A 56 -8.37 7.60 13.86
CA GLY A 56 -8.76 6.54 14.80
C GLY A 56 -8.43 6.93 16.23
N GLU A 57 -9.36 6.69 17.18
CA GLU A 57 -9.12 6.85 18.63
C GLU A 57 -8.43 8.18 19.02
N GLY A 58 -8.88 9.33 18.53
CA GLY A 58 -8.26 10.59 18.95
C GLY A 58 -6.87 10.90 18.35
N ARG A 59 -6.28 10.00 17.55
CA ARG A 59 -5.07 10.23 16.73
C ARG A 59 -5.18 9.97 15.21
N THR A 60 -4.13 10.33 14.47
CA THR A 60 -3.89 9.86 13.10
C THR A 60 -3.23 8.49 13.14
N VAL A 61 -3.72 7.56 12.33
CA VAL A 61 -3.19 6.21 12.18
C VAL A 61 -2.68 6.07 10.75
N VAL A 62 -1.40 5.71 10.62
CA VAL A 62 -0.76 5.42 9.33
C VAL A 62 -0.42 3.95 9.28
N GLN A 63 -0.85 3.26 8.21
CA GLN A 63 -0.62 1.83 8.03
C GLN A 63 -0.16 1.58 6.59
N ALA A 64 0.83 0.71 6.40
CA ALA A 64 1.23 0.26 5.07
C ALA A 64 0.85 -1.20 4.87
N VAL A 65 0.68 -1.60 3.61
CA VAL A 65 0.49 -3.00 3.24
C VAL A 65 1.66 -3.87 3.72
N ASP A 66 1.36 -5.05 4.24
CA ASP A 66 2.35 -6.06 4.57
C ASP A 66 2.62 -6.94 3.34
N LEU A 67 3.80 -6.79 2.75
CA LEU A 67 4.12 -7.47 1.49
C LEU A 67 4.33 -8.98 1.64
N GLY A 68 4.73 -9.46 2.83
CA GLY A 68 4.84 -10.89 3.09
C GLY A 68 3.47 -11.58 3.02
N SER A 69 2.48 -11.02 3.71
CA SER A 69 1.10 -11.49 3.68
C SER A 69 0.46 -11.30 2.30
N LEU A 70 0.74 -10.18 1.62
CA LEU A 70 0.20 -9.88 0.30
C LEU A 70 0.66 -10.91 -0.75
N LEU A 71 1.94 -11.29 -0.74
CA LEU A 71 2.45 -12.34 -1.63
C LEU A 71 1.83 -13.71 -1.31
N GLY A 72 1.58 -14.01 -0.03
CA GLY A 72 0.91 -15.27 0.35
C GLY A 72 -0.54 -15.40 -0.12
N ILE A 73 -1.20 -14.27 -0.45
CA ILE A 73 -2.55 -14.24 -1.01
C ILE A 73 -2.53 -14.36 -2.55
N ALA A 74 -1.41 -14.01 -3.18
CA ALA A 74 -1.26 -14.13 -4.62
C ALA A 74 -1.31 -15.61 -5.04
N ALA A 75 -2.11 -15.93 -6.05
CA ALA A 75 -2.20 -17.31 -6.55
C ALA A 75 -0.90 -17.69 -7.27
N GLY A 76 -0.21 -18.72 -6.78
CA GLY A 76 0.97 -19.29 -7.43
C GLY A 76 2.22 -19.30 -6.54
N ASP A 77 3.29 -19.91 -7.04
CA ASP A 77 4.62 -19.75 -6.47
C ASP A 77 5.16 -18.38 -6.91
N GLN A 78 5.58 -17.57 -5.94
CA GLN A 78 6.11 -16.21 -6.16
C GLN A 78 7.51 -16.10 -5.55
N ALA A 79 8.24 -17.21 -5.50
CA ALA A 79 9.59 -17.27 -4.96
C ALA A 79 10.51 -16.20 -5.59
N GLU A 80 10.36 -15.92 -6.89
CA GLU A 80 11.12 -14.89 -7.59
C GLU A 80 10.86 -13.46 -7.08
N LEU A 81 9.73 -13.22 -6.40
CA LEU A 81 9.39 -11.90 -5.84
C LEU A 81 9.83 -11.71 -4.40
N ALA A 82 10.27 -12.77 -3.71
CA ALA A 82 10.53 -12.76 -2.27
C ALA A 82 11.50 -11.65 -1.85
N ASP A 83 12.63 -11.53 -2.56
CA ASP A 83 13.65 -10.52 -2.25
C ASP A 83 13.16 -9.08 -2.51
N THR A 84 12.41 -8.90 -3.62
CA THR A 84 11.85 -7.60 -4.00
C THR A 84 10.80 -7.14 -2.99
N ALA A 85 9.92 -8.04 -2.56
CA ALA A 85 8.93 -7.77 -1.53
C ALA A 85 9.57 -7.54 -0.15
N ALA A 86 10.61 -8.30 0.20
CA ALA A 86 11.35 -8.09 1.43
C ALA A 86 12.00 -6.70 1.46
N ASP A 87 12.58 -6.24 0.35
CA ASP A 87 13.17 -4.90 0.26
C ASP A 87 12.13 -3.79 0.36
N ALA A 88 11.05 -3.88 -0.42
CA ALA A 88 9.96 -2.92 -0.34
C ALA A 88 9.36 -2.87 1.08
N GLY A 89 9.20 -4.02 1.73
CA GLY A 89 8.65 -4.13 3.09
C GLY A 89 9.58 -3.56 4.17
N ARG A 90 10.91 -3.69 4.01
CA ARG A 90 11.87 -2.99 4.88
C ARG A 90 11.76 -1.48 4.72
N ARG A 91 11.72 -0.97 3.49
CA ARG A 91 11.61 0.47 3.22
C ARG A 91 10.32 1.08 3.75
N LEU A 92 9.19 0.39 3.59
CA LEU A 92 7.91 0.83 4.16
C LEU A 92 7.96 0.89 5.68
N ARG A 93 8.54 -0.13 6.34
CA ARG A 93 8.74 -0.11 7.80
C ARG A 93 9.60 1.06 8.25
N THR A 94 10.76 1.28 7.61
CA THR A 94 11.61 2.44 7.92
C THR A 94 10.88 3.77 7.78
N ALA A 95 10.03 3.91 6.75
CA ALA A 95 9.22 5.11 6.59
C ALA A 95 8.17 5.26 7.72
N LEU A 96 7.50 4.16 8.11
CA LEU A 96 6.56 4.17 9.23
C LEU A 96 7.25 4.49 10.57
N ASP A 97 8.42 3.91 10.83
CA ASP A 97 9.20 4.14 12.05
C ASP A 97 9.65 5.61 12.17
N SER A 98 9.81 6.32 11.05
CA SER A 98 10.15 7.75 11.04
C SER A 98 9.00 8.69 11.42
N LEU A 99 7.77 8.16 11.55
CA LEU A 99 6.59 8.92 11.97
C LEU A 99 6.35 8.86 13.49
N ALA A 100 7.18 8.08 14.21
CA ALA A 100 7.09 7.86 15.66
C ALA A 100 7.73 9.00 16.46
#